data_AF-A0A5N0EAI3-F1
#
_entry.id   AF-A0A5N0EAI3-F1
#
_cell.length_a   1.000
_cell.length_b   1.000
_cell.length_c   1.000
_cell.angle_alpha   90.00
_cell.angle_beta   90.00
_cell.angle_gamma   90.00
#
_symmetry.space_group_name_H-M   'P 1'
#
loop_
_entity.id
_entity.type
_entity.pdbx_description
1 polymer ?
#
loop_
_entity_poly.entity_id
_entity_poly.type
_entity_poly.pdbx_seq_one_letter_code
_entity_poly.pdbx_strand_id
1 'polypeptide(L)' 'MQTSLDMRDLWSSQHRDCTIEPLDLDMDLAQFVRSTHAGHGPDCCQYLAASAYYFDHAEVG' A
#
# COMPACT_ATOMS: atom_id res chain seq x y z
N MET A 1 17.97 -16.15 1.80
CA MET A 1 18.02 -14.90 2.59
C MET A 1 17.14 -13.90 1.83
N GLN A 2 15.84 -13.83 2.12
CA GLN A 2 14.97 -12.85 1.47
C GLN A 2 15.34 -11.48 2.06
N THR A 3 15.74 -10.53 1.24
CA THR A 3 16.12 -9.19 1.71
C THR A 3 14.89 -8.28 1.70
N SER A 4 14.85 -7.26 2.55
CA SER A 4 13.73 -6.30 2.60
C SER A 4 13.53 -5.54 1.27
N LEU A 5 14.56 -5.49 0.40
CA LEU A 5 14.46 -4.94 -0.95
C LEU A 5 13.63 -5.84 -1.87
N ASP A 6 13.76 -7.16 -1.73
CA ASP A 6 13.01 -8.13 -2.53
C ASP A 6 11.52 -8.07 -2.21
N MET A 7 11.15 -7.89 -0.94
CA MET A 7 9.74 -7.69 -0.56
C MET A 7 9.13 -6.41 -1.16
N ARG A 8 9.87 -5.29 -1.17
CA ARG A 8 9.38 -4.03 -1.78
C ARG A 8 9.26 -4.14 -3.30
N ASP A 9 10.17 -4.85 -3.96
CA ASP A 9 10.09 -5.12 -5.40
C ASP A 9 8.87 -5.99 -5.73
N LEU A 10 8.63 -7.02 -4.92
CA LEU A 10 7.44 -7.87 -5.03
C LEU A 10 6.16 -7.06 -4.83
N TRP A 11 6.12 -6.16 -3.84
CA TRP A 11 4.99 -5.25 -3.65
C TRP A 11 4.84 -4.28 -4.81
N SER A 12 5.92 -3.69 -5.31
CA SER A 12 5.85 -2.80 -6.47
C SER A 12 5.33 -3.52 -7.73
N SER A 13 5.65 -4.81 -7.88
CA SER A 13 5.17 -5.62 -9.00
C SER A 13 3.71 -6.04 -8.85
N GLN A 14 3.28 -6.45 -7.65
CA GLN A 14 1.89 -6.82 -7.36
C GLN A 14 0.96 -5.60 -7.33
N HIS A 15 1.45 -4.47 -6.80
CA HIS A 15 0.68 -3.25 -6.64
C HIS A 15 0.92 -2.25 -7.78
N ARG A 16 1.37 -2.71 -8.95
CA ARG A 16 1.53 -1.85 -10.14
C ARG A 16 0.19 -1.33 -10.65
N ASP A 17 -0.86 -2.13 -10.52
CA ASP A 17 -2.19 -1.81 -11.01
C ASP A 17 -2.96 -0.97 -10.00
N CYS A 18 -3.09 0.32 -10.30
CA CYS A 18 -3.74 1.30 -9.43
C CYS A 18 -5.26 1.10 -9.29
N THR A 19 -5.87 0.34 -10.21
CA THR A 19 -7.32 0.10 -10.26
C THR A 19 -7.76 -1.12 -9.46
N ILE A 20 -6.81 -1.94 -8.98
CA ILE A 20 -7.10 -3.13 -8.19
C ILE A 20 -7.05 -2.74 -6.72
N GLU A 21 -8.11 -3.06 -5.97
CA GLU A 21 -8.08 -2.93 -4.52
C GLU A 21 -7.11 -3.97 -3.95
N PRO A 22 -6.13 -3.55 -3.13
CA PRO A 22 -5.27 -4.49 -2.44
C PRO A 22 -6.11 -5.22 -1.39
N LEU A 23 -6.11 -6.55 -1.41
CA LEU A 23 -6.63 -7.37 -0.31
C LEU A 23 -5.47 -7.80 0.58
N ASP A 24 -5.71 -7.93 1.88
CA ASP A 24 -4.70 -8.32 2.88
C ASP A 24 -3.59 -7.25 3.06
N LEU A 25 -3.99 -5.99 3.28
CA LEU A 25 -3.03 -4.95 3.65
C LEU A 25 -2.56 -5.15 5.09
N ASP A 26 -1.26 -4.93 5.28
CA ASP A 26 -0.60 -4.85 6.57
C ASP A 26 -0.11 -3.41 6.82
N MET A 27 0.21 -3.04 8.06
CA MET A 27 0.61 -1.65 8.38
C MET A 27 1.84 -1.16 7.57
N ASP A 28 2.83 -2.04 7.38
CA ASP A 28 4.02 -1.74 6.57
C ASP A 28 3.67 -1.61 5.07
N LEU A 29 2.82 -2.52 4.57
CA LEU A 29 2.36 -2.51 3.18
C LEU A 29 1.50 -1.27 2.90
N ALA A 30 0.58 -0.91 3.79
CA ALA A 30 -0.24 0.30 3.68
C ALA A 30 0.64 1.57 3.66
N GLN A 31 1.68 1.62 4.50
CA GLN A 31 2.64 2.73 4.46
C GLN A 31 3.44 2.76 3.15
N PHE A 32 3.87 1.61 2.65
CA PHE A 32 4.57 1.51 1.38
C PHE A 32 3.68 1.94 0.20
N VAL A 33 2.49 1.35 0.08
CA VAL A 33 1.53 1.64 -0.99
C VAL A 33 1.09 3.10 -0.96
N ARG A 34 0.76 3.67 0.21
CA ARG A 34 0.40 5.11 0.28
C ARG A 34 1.55 6.00 -0.17
N SER A 35 2.79 5.65 0.15
CA SER A 35 3.97 6.47 -0.18
C SER A 35 4.32 6.34 -1.66
N THR A 36 4.27 5.12 -2.20
CA THR A 36 4.50 4.81 -3.62
C THR A 36 3.43 5.44 -4.51
N HIS A 37 2.16 5.37 -4.11
CA HIS A 37 1.02 5.86 -4.89
C HIS A 37 0.56 7.27 -4.50
N ALA A 38 1.23 7.95 -3.58
CA ALA A 38 0.93 9.33 -3.21
C ALA A 38 0.90 10.28 -4.42
N GLY A 39 1.70 9.99 -5.46
CA GLY A 39 1.74 10.77 -6.70
C GLY A 39 0.51 10.59 -7.61
N HIS A 40 -0.26 9.52 -7.45
CA HIS A 40 -1.46 9.25 -8.26
C HIS A 40 -2.73 9.87 -7.65
N GLY A 41 -2.73 10.09 -6.32
CA GLY A 41 -3.81 10.78 -5.63
C GLY A 41 -5.15 10.02 -5.64
N PRO A 42 -6.30 10.72 -5.70
CA PRO A 42 -7.62 10.12 -5.52
C PRO A 42 -8.07 9.22 -6.67
N ASP A 43 -7.34 9.18 -7.78
CA ASP A 43 -7.61 8.28 -8.92
C ASP A 43 -7.09 6.85 -8.67
N CYS A 44 -6.32 6.65 -7.60
CA CYS A 44 -5.70 5.37 -7.28
C CYS A 44 -6.47 4.63 -6.17
N CYS A 45 -7.12 3.52 -6.53
CA CYS A 45 -7.80 2.64 -5.57
C CYS A 45 -6.85 2.15 -4.48
N GLN A 46 -5.60 1.85 -4.86
CA GLN A 46 -4.58 1.39 -3.91
C GLN A 46 -4.19 2.44 -2.88
N TYR A 47 -4.00 3.69 -3.32
CA TYR A 47 -3.73 4.79 -2.41
C TYR A 47 -4.89 5.00 -1.43
N LEU A 48 -6.13 4.93 -1.93
CA LEU A 48 -7.33 5.09 -1.11
C LEU A 48 -7.48 3.95 -0.10
N ALA A 49 -7.34 2.70 -0.53
CA ALA A 49 -7.41 1.52 0.33
C ALA A 49 -6.30 1.52 1.39
N ALA A 50 -5.06 1.81 0.99
CA ALA A 50 -3.93 1.93 1.92
C ALA A 50 -4.11 3.06 2.93
N SER A 51 -4.63 4.21 2.48
CA SER A 51 -4.94 5.32 3.38
C SER A 51 -6.04 4.95 4.36
N ALA A 52 -7.15 4.38 3.88
CA ALA A 52 -8.28 3.95 4.71
C ALA A 52 -7.83 2.94 5.77
N TYR A 53 -7.09 1.89 5.37
CA TYR A 53 -6.54 0.90 6.28
C TYR A 53 -5.62 1.54 7.34
N TYR A 54 -4.72 2.43 6.90
CA TYR A 54 -3.80 3.11 7.81
C TYR A 54 -4.53 3.99 8.83
N PHE A 55 -5.58 4.71 8.44
CA PHE A 55 -6.36 5.54 9.37
C PHE A 55 -7.19 4.69 10.33
N ASP A 56 -7.86 3.66 9.82
CA ASP A 56 -8.65 2.70 10.60
C ASP A 56 -7.80 1.95 11.66
N HIS A 57 -6.55 1.65 11.35
CA HIS A 57 -5.63 1.01 12.30
C HIS A 57 -4.81 2.01 13.14
N ALA A 58 -4.73 3.29 12.75
CA ALA A 58 -4.04 4.32 13.53
C ALA A 58 -4.89 4.90 14.67
N GLU A 59 -6.21 4.71 14.65
CA GLU A 59 -7.14 5.21 15.68
C GLU A 59 -7.23 4.34 16.96
N VAL A 60 -6.39 3.32 17.11
CA VAL A 60 -6.30 2.46 18.31
C VAL A 60 -5.13 2.85 19.24
N GLY A 61 -4.87 4.15 19.39
CA GLY A 61 -3.82 4.72 20.25
C GLY A 61 -4.37 5.59 21.38
#